data_AF-A0A0N0BN89-F1
#
_entry.id   AF-A0A0N0BN89-F1
#
_cell.length_a   1.000
_cell.length_b   1.000
_cell.length_c   1.000
_cell.angle_alpha   90.00
_cell.angle_beta   90.00
_cell.angle_gamma   90.00
#
_symmetry.space_group_name_H-M   'P 1'
#
loop_
_entity.id
_entity.type
_entity.pdbx_description
1 polymer ?
#
loop_
_entity_poly.entity_id
_entity_poly.type
_entity_poly.pdbx_seq_one_letter_code
_entity_poly.pdbx_strand_id
1 'polypeptide(L)'
;MSDDHTLTLTVRGTARFETATEADGLGTITATETREVTADLDVDGDRLHSSDLATTHRSGATISTSDVAEIVAGELDAAAVDVDGWEVTLSASLDDWQKTVLEAAEKRRQFESDQVDTALDVLLSLHERHAKTDRPIYAALNIDETYGAGRREELLGRLVDEGPDAEATAEAEEVA
;
A
#
# COMPACT_ATOMS: atom_id res chain seq x y z
N MET A 1 -10.19 -4.84 -31.25
CA MET A 1 -10.62 -3.44 -31.10
C MET A 1 -11.16 -3.39 -29.68
N SER A 2 -10.35 -2.90 -28.75
CA SER A 2 -10.83 -2.63 -27.39
C SER A 2 -11.69 -1.39 -27.53
N ASP A 3 -12.98 -1.53 -27.30
CA ASP A 3 -13.81 -0.38 -27.01
C ASP A 3 -13.29 0.15 -25.66
N ASP A 4 -12.62 1.31 -25.66
CA ASP A 4 -12.16 1.95 -24.42
C ASP A 4 -13.41 2.42 -23.66
N HIS A 5 -13.83 1.62 -22.69
CA HIS A 5 -14.97 1.92 -21.83
C HIS A 5 -14.51 2.84 -20.70
N THR A 6 -14.95 4.09 -20.77
CA THR A 6 -14.54 5.16 -19.86
C THR A 6 -15.76 5.74 -19.14
N LEU A 7 -15.54 6.10 -17.87
CA LEU A 7 -16.48 6.86 -17.05
C LEU A 7 -16.01 8.32 -17.00
N THR A 8 -16.93 9.27 -17.02
CA THR A 8 -16.61 10.69 -16.91
C THR A 8 -16.84 11.16 -15.48
N LEU A 9 -15.76 11.54 -14.80
CA LEU A 9 -15.77 12.14 -13.47
C LEU A 9 -15.73 13.67 -13.61
N THR A 10 -16.86 14.32 -13.40
CA THR A 10 -16.96 15.77 -13.34
C THR A 10 -16.71 16.23 -11.91
N VAL A 11 -15.79 17.17 -11.76
CA VAL A 11 -15.32 17.67 -10.47
C VAL A 11 -15.44 19.18 -10.46
N ARG A 12 -15.97 19.73 -9.37
CA ARG A 12 -16.07 21.17 -9.17
C ARG A 12 -15.64 21.54 -7.75
N GLY A 13 -14.77 22.53 -7.62
CA GLY A 13 -14.32 22.99 -6.33
C GLY A 13 -13.47 24.24 -6.41
N THR A 14 -12.80 24.57 -5.31
CA THR A 14 -12.04 25.83 -5.20
C THR A 14 -10.54 25.54 -5.08
N ALA A 15 -9.72 26.21 -5.88
CA ALA A 15 -8.27 26.09 -5.87
C ALA A 15 -7.60 27.44 -5.54
N ARG A 16 -6.47 27.39 -4.81
CA ARG A 16 -5.62 28.53 -4.49
C ARG A 16 -4.35 28.50 -5.32
N PHE A 17 -4.12 29.57 -6.06
CA PHE A 17 -2.93 29.82 -6.85
C PHE A 17 -1.99 30.74 -6.09
N GLU A 18 -0.70 30.45 -6.15
CA GLU A 18 0.33 31.27 -5.53
C GLU A 18 1.33 31.72 -6.60
N THR A 19 1.57 33.01 -6.65
CA THR A 19 2.60 33.60 -7.51
C THR A 19 3.62 34.29 -6.63
N ALA A 20 4.86 33.81 -6.67
CA ALA A 20 5.99 34.45 -6.02
C ALA A 20 6.69 35.38 -7.01
N THR A 21 7.02 36.60 -6.57
CA THR A 21 7.81 37.56 -7.35
C THR A 21 8.90 38.13 -6.46
N GLU A 22 10.15 38.08 -6.93
CA GLU A 22 11.25 38.75 -6.25
C GLU A 22 11.22 40.25 -6.56
N ALA A 23 11.25 41.08 -5.52
CA ALA A 23 11.24 42.53 -5.63
C ALA A 23 12.48 43.13 -4.97
N ASP A 24 13.20 43.95 -5.73
CA ASP A 24 14.39 44.65 -5.25
C ASP A 24 14.06 45.52 -4.02
N GLY A 25 14.76 45.26 -2.92
CA GLY A 25 14.61 45.97 -1.65
C GLY A 25 13.45 45.51 -0.76
N LEU A 26 12.60 44.59 -1.21
CA LEU A 26 11.46 44.04 -0.44
C LEU A 26 11.53 42.52 -0.24
N GLY A 27 12.41 41.82 -0.95
CA GLY A 27 12.51 40.35 -0.88
C GLY A 27 11.47 39.65 -1.75
N THR A 28 11.07 38.43 -1.39
CA THR A 28 10.04 37.67 -2.11
C THR A 28 8.65 38.10 -1.68
N ILE A 29 7.85 38.55 -2.64
CA ILE A 29 6.43 38.88 -2.47
C ILE A 29 5.62 37.70 -2.99
N THR A 30 4.75 37.13 -2.15
CA THR A 30 3.80 36.09 -2.55
C THR A 30 2.41 36.68 -2.69
N ALA A 31 1.82 36.55 -3.87
CA ALA A 31 0.41 36.86 -4.12
C ALA A 31 -0.39 35.56 -4.17
N THR A 32 -1.52 35.53 -3.46
CA THR A 32 -2.42 34.37 -3.43
C THR A 32 -3.76 34.74 -4.04
N GLU A 33 -4.27 33.90 -4.94
CA GLU A 33 -5.59 34.05 -5.56
C GLU A 33 -6.39 32.77 -5.44
N THR A 34 -7.69 32.86 -5.23
CA THR A 34 -8.59 31.70 -5.09
C THR A 34 -9.65 31.76 -6.17
N ARG A 35 -9.85 30.64 -6.89
CA ARG A 35 -10.80 30.55 -8.02
C ARG A 35 -11.56 29.22 -7.96
N GLU A 36 -12.80 29.26 -8.46
CA GLU A 36 -13.56 28.03 -8.73
C GLU A 36 -13.01 27.35 -9.99
N VAL A 37 -12.88 26.03 -9.92
CA VAL A 37 -12.36 25.17 -10.98
C VAL A 37 -13.39 24.10 -11.27
N THR A 38 -13.52 23.74 -12.54
CA THR A 38 -14.28 22.58 -13.00
C THR A 38 -13.42 21.78 -13.95
N ALA A 39 -13.37 20.46 -13.73
CA ALA A 39 -12.60 19.54 -14.55
C ALA A 39 -13.42 18.28 -14.83
N ASP A 40 -13.29 17.75 -16.04
CA ASP A 40 -13.81 16.44 -16.42
C ASP A 40 -12.62 15.49 -16.57
N LEU A 41 -12.65 14.38 -15.86
CA LEU A 41 -11.62 13.35 -15.90
C LEU A 41 -12.19 12.07 -16.48
N ASP A 42 -11.48 11.50 -17.45
CA ASP A 42 -11.78 10.17 -17.95
C ASP A 42 -11.23 9.12 -16.98
N VAL A 43 -12.08 8.16 -16.61
CA VAL A 43 -11.81 7.11 -15.63
C VAL A 43 -12.07 5.76 -16.29
N ASP A 44 -11.01 5.01 -16.56
CA ASP A 44 -11.05 3.67 -17.12
C ASP A 44 -10.81 2.59 -16.03
N GLY A 45 -10.77 1.32 -16.43
CA GLY A 45 -10.52 0.22 -15.51
C GLY A 45 -9.12 0.23 -14.88
N ASP A 46 -8.14 0.86 -15.53
CA ASP A 46 -6.80 1.08 -14.95
C ASP A 46 -6.84 2.14 -13.86
N ARG A 47 -7.44 3.32 -14.11
CA ARG A 47 -7.56 4.42 -13.13
C ARG A 47 -8.44 4.07 -11.94
N LEU A 48 -9.43 3.18 -12.11
CA LEU A 48 -10.18 2.62 -10.98
C LEU A 48 -9.38 1.60 -10.15
N HIS A 49 -8.40 0.95 -10.78
CA HIS A 49 -7.51 0.00 -10.12
C HIS A 49 -6.31 0.70 -9.45
N SER A 50 -5.76 1.74 -10.08
CA SER A 50 -4.63 2.48 -9.57
C SER A 50 -5.04 3.41 -8.44
N SER A 51 -4.15 3.54 -7.46
CA SER A 51 -4.36 4.31 -6.24
C SER A 51 -4.25 5.82 -6.41
N ASP A 52 -4.13 6.32 -7.64
CA ASP A 52 -4.09 7.77 -7.91
C ASP A 52 -5.47 8.38 -7.70
N LEU A 53 -6.51 7.81 -8.32
CA LEU A 53 -7.87 8.38 -8.30
C LEU A 53 -8.86 7.56 -7.46
N ALA A 54 -8.63 6.25 -7.31
CA ALA A 54 -9.54 5.38 -6.59
C ALA A 54 -8.81 4.35 -5.73
N THR A 55 -9.38 4.06 -4.57
CA THR A 55 -8.99 2.87 -3.80
C THR A 55 -9.94 1.73 -4.16
N THR A 56 -9.44 0.72 -4.87
CA THR A 56 -10.21 -0.50 -5.07
C THR A 56 -10.24 -1.33 -3.79
N HIS A 57 -11.42 -1.85 -3.44
CA HIS A 57 -11.66 -2.83 -2.38
C HIS A 57 -12.24 -4.12 -2.99
N ARG A 58 -12.33 -5.18 -2.18
CA ARG A 58 -12.92 -6.47 -2.61
C ARG A 58 -14.38 -6.33 -3.08
N SER A 59 -15.12 -5.36 -2.56
CA SER A 59 -16.55 -5.17 -2.81
C SER A 59 -16.91 -3.93 -3.64
N GLY A 60 -15.91 -3.22 -4.19
CA GLY A 60 -16.13 -2.00 -4.98
C GLY A 60 -14.92 -1.07 -4.96
N ALA A 61 -14.99 0.06 -5.66
CA ALA A 61 -13.97 1.11 -5.63
C ALA A 61 -14.51 2.35 -4.90
N THR A 62 -13.63 3.03 -4.16
CA THR A 62 -13.94 4.29 -3.49
C THR A 62 -13.11 5.39 -4.12
N ILE A 63 -13.76 6.43 -4.65
CA ILE A 63 -13.11 7.64 -5.14
C ILE A 63 -13.20 8.68 -4.01
N SER A 64 -12.06 9.06 -3.44
CA SER A 64 -12.04 10.09 -2.40
C SER A 64 -12.15 11.47 -3.03
N THR A 65 -13.01 12.32 -2.49
CA THR A 65 -13.07 13.74 -2.89
C THR A 65 -11.72 14.44 -2.66
N SER A 66 -10.97 14.01 -1.65
CA SER A 66 -9.62 14.52 -1.37
C SER A 66 -8.62 14.26 -2.47
N ASP A 67 -8.53 13.00 -2.88
CA ASP A 67 -7.53 12.57 -3.83
C ASP A 67 -7.82 13.23 -5.18
N VAL A 68 -9.11 13.32 -5.54
CA VAL A 68 -9.57 14.02 -6.74
C VAL A 68 -9.28 15.52 -6.69
N ALA A 69 -9.54 16.19 -5.57
CA ALA A 69 -9.25 17.62 -5.41
C ALA A 69 -7.76 17.92 -5.50
N GLU A 70 -6.92 17.08 -4.89
CA GLU A 70 -5.46 17.19 -4.94
C GLU A 70 -4.93 16.94 -6.36
N ILE A 71 -5.46 15.94 -7.08
CA ILE A 71 -5.09 15.71 -8.49
C ILE A 71 -5.43 16.93 -9.34
N VAL A 72 -6.67 17.43 -9.28
CA VAL A 72 -7.11 18.55 -10.12
C VAL A 72 -6.35 19.83 -9.79
N ALA A 73 -6.11 20.11 -8.50
CA ALA A 73 -5.32 21.27 -8.10
C ALA A 73 -3.84 21.12 -8.48
N GLY A 74 -3.28 19.91 -8.34
CA GLY A 74 -1.90 19.59 -8.72
C GLY A 74 -1.63 19.77 -10.21
N GLU A 75 -2.56 19.36 -11.08
CA GLU A 75 -2.48 19.59 -12.54
C GLU A 75 -2.47 21.08 -12.91
N LEU A 76 -2.94 21.95 -12.01
CA LEU A 76 -3.00 23.40 -12.20
C LEU A 76 -1.88 24.14 -11.45
N ASP A 77 -0.90 23.43 -10.89
CA ASP A 77 0.12 23.98 -9.98
C ASP A 77 -0.49 24.82 -8.84
N ALA A 78 -1.63 24.36 -8.32
CA ALA A 78 -2.44 25.02 -7.30
C ALA A 78 -2.62 24.13 -6.06
N ALA A 79 -3.09 24.73 -4.97
CA ALA A 79 -3.50 24.01 -3.77
C ALA A 79 -5.03 23.89 -3.71
N ALA A 80 -5.55 22.69 -3.45
CA ALA A 80 -6.97 22.49 -3.19
C ALA A 80 -7.40 23.21 -1.90
N VAL A 81 -8.54 23.89 -1.94
CA VAL A 81 -9.13 24.57 -0.78
C VAL A 81 -10.44 23.89 -0.44
N ASP A 82 -10.67 23.69 0.87
CA ASP A 82 -11.91 23.11 1.41
C ASP A 82 -12.31 21.83 0.68
N VAL A 83 -11.43 20.84 0.77
CA VAL A 83 -11.49 19.58 0.02
C VAL A 83 -12.83 18.84 0.18
N ASP A 84 -13.43 18.91 1.37
CA ASP A 84 -14.74 18.31 1.65
C ASP A 84 -15.91 19.04 0.96
N GLY A 85 -15.68 20.29 0.54
CA GLY A 85 -16.62 21.11 -0.22
C GLY A 85 -16.57 20.89 -1.74
N TRP A 86 -15.70 20.01 -2.24
CA TRP A 86 -15.63 19.67 -3.66
C TRP A 86 -16.78 18.75 -4.08
N GLU A 87 -17.46 19.11 -5.15
CA GLU A 87 -18.52 18.32 -5.76
C GLU A 87 -17.90 17.35 -6.77
N VAL A 88 -18.15 16.05 -6.60
CA VAL A 88 -17.66 15.00 -7.49
C VAL A 88 -18.86 14.22 -8.02
N THR A 89 -19.01 14.17 -9.33
CA THR A 89 -20.10 13.48 -10.03
C THR A 89 -19.51 12.51 -11.05
N LEU A 90 -19.88 11.24 -10.96
CA LEU A 90 -19.47 10.22 -11.92
C LEU A 90 -20.64 9.87 -12.84
N SER A 91 -20.40 9.96 -14.15
CA SER A 91 -21.42 9.78 -15.19
C SER A 91 -20.92 8.84 -16.29
N ALA A 92 -21.78 7.93 -16.74
CA ALA A 92 -21.51 6.98 -17.82
C ALA A 92 -22.79 6.22 -18.21
N SER A 93 -22.74 5.51 -19.33
CA SER A 93 -23.78 4.53 -19.66
C SER A 93 -23.69 3.31 -18.73
N LEU A 94 -24.78 2.56 -18.58
CA LEU A 94 -24.79 1.36 -17.74
C LEU A 94 -23.83 0.27 -18.26
N ASP A 95 -23.64 0.19 -19.58
CA ASP A 95 -22.70 -0.76 -20.20
C ASP A 95 -21.25 -0.37 -19.89
N ASP A 96 -20.90 0.91 -19.99
CA ASP A 96 -19.56 1.41 -19.64
C ASP A 96 -19.27 1.20 -18.16
N TRP A 97 -20.22 1.56 -17.28
CA TRP A 97 -20.13 1.28 -15.85
C TRP A 97 -19.82 -0.19 -15.55
N GLN A 98 -20.56 -1.11 -16.18
CA GLN A 98 -20.36 -2.53 -15.95
C GLN A 98 -18.98 -2.98 -16.43
N LYS A 99 -18.56 -2.55 -17.62
CA LYS A 99 -17.29 -2.99 -18.23
C LYS A 99 -16.07 -2.41 -17.52
N THR A 100 -16.07 -1.11 -17.22
CA THR A 100 -14.97 -0.45 -16.49
C THR A 100 -14.81 -1.03 -15.08
N VAL A 101 -15.91 -1.31 -14.38
CA VAL A 101 -15.85 -1.93 -13.04
C VAL A 101 -15.38 -3.40 -13.11
N LEU A 102 -15.83 -4.16 -14.10
CA LEU A 102 -15.37 -5.54 -14.30
C LEU A 102 -13.88 -5.60 -14.60
N GLU A 103 -13.38 -4.71 -15.46
CA GLU A 103 -11.97 -4.63 -15.81
C GLU A 103 -11.10 -4.31 -14.58
N ALA A 104 -11.50 -3.34 -13.76
CA ALA A 104 -10.81 -3.03 -12.50
C ALA A 104 -10.82 -4.23 -11.52
N ALA A 105 -11.93 -4.98 -11.46
CA ALA A 105 -12.04 -6.17 -10.62
C ALA A 105 -11.17 -7.34 -11.12
N GLU A 106 -11.08 -7.55 -12.43
CA GLU A 106 -10.21 -8.56 -13.05
C GLU A 106 -8.73 -8.27 -12.77
N LYS A 107 -8.31 -7.01 -12.93
CA LYS A 107 -6.94 -6.56 -12.61
C LYS A 107 -6.59 -6.80 -11.14
N ARG A 108 -7.49 -6.47 -10.22
CA ARG A 108 -7.30 -6.77 -8.79
C ARG A 108 -7.13 -8.27 -8.54
N ARG A 109 -7.99 -9.10 -9.14
CA ARG A 109 -7.93 -10.55 -8.95
C ARG A 109 -6.63 -11.14 -9.47
N GLN A 110 -6.14 -10.65 -10.61
CA GLN A 110 -4.85 -11.05 -11.16
C GLN A 110 -3.71 -10.68 -10.22
N PHE A 111 -3.69 -9.43 -9.72
CA PHE A 111 -2.68 -8.98 -8.77
C PHE A 111 -2.67 -9.78 -7.46
N GLU A 112 -3.85 -10.11 -6.90
CA GLU A 112 -3.95 -10.97 -5.71
C GLU A 112 -3.40 -12.39 -5.98
N SER A 113 -3.64 -12.94 -7.18
CA SER A 113 -3.08 -14.23 -7.59
C SER A 113 -1.54 -14.17 -7.66
N ASP A 114 -1.00 -13.16 -8.33
CA ASP A 114 0.45 -12.99 -8.52
C ASP A 114 1.18 -12.80 -7.17
N GLN A 115 0.56 -12.09 -6.22
CA GLN A 115 1.09 -11.96 -4.86
C GLN A 115 1.09 -13.29 -4.10
N VAL A 116 0.03 -14.09 -4.23
CA VAL A 116 -0.04 -15.43 -3.62
C VAL A 116 1.00 -16.35 -4.24
N ASP A 117 1.14 -16.35 -5.57
CA ASP A 117 2.14 -17.16 -6.26
C ASP A 117 3.56 -16.74 -5.84
N THR A 118 3.84 -15.43 -5.77
CA THR A 118 5.13 -14.92 -5.27
C THR A 118 5.38 -15.33 -3.81
N ALA A 119 4.37 -15.25 -2.95
CA ALA A 119 4.49 -15.66 -1.55
C ALA A 119 4.73 -17.17 -1.43
N LEU A 120 4.06 -17.98 -2.25
CA LEU A 120 4.30 -19.43 -2.34
C LEU A 120 5.73 -19.72 -2.83
N ASP A 121 6.22 -19.01 -3.85
CA ASP A 121 7.59 -19.17 -4.33
C ASP A 121 8.62 -18.78 -3.26
N VAL A 122 8.39 -17.70 -2.51
CA VAL A 122 9.24 -17.33 -1.37
C VAL A 122 9.23 -18.44 -0.31
N LEU A 123 8.05 -18.94 0.08
CA LEU A 123 7.92 -20.02 1.06
C LEU A 123 8.58 -21.32 0.57
N LEU A 124 8.43 -21.67 -0.70
CA LEU A 124 9.08 -22.82 -1.32
C LEU A 124 10.59 -22.64 -1.38
N SER A 125 11.09 -21.47 -1.75
CA SER A 125 12.53 -21.18 -1.77
C SER A 125 13.16 -21.21 -0.38
N LEU A 126 12.44 -20.72 0.64
CA LEU A 126 12.83 -20.85 2.04
C LEU A 126 12.81 -22.32 2.47
N HIS A 127 11.76 -23.06 2.12
CA HIS A 127 11.69 -24.49 2.39
C HIS A 127 12.86 -25.23 1.73
N GLU A 128 13.19 -25.01 0.46
CA GLU A 128 14.30 -25.67 -0.21
C GLU A 128 15.66 -25.30 0.39
N ARG A 129 15.86 -24.01 0.70
CA ARG A 129 17.10 -23.50 1.30
C ARG A 129 17.33 -24.07 2.70
N HIS A 130 16.25 -24.24 3.47
CA HIS A 130 16.31 -24.70 4.84
C HIS A 130 15.94 -26.18 5.01
N ALA A 131 15.51 -26.89 3.96
CA ALA A 131 15.11 -28.29 4.02
C ALA A 131 16.24 -29.22 4.48
N LYS A 132 17.50 -28.84 4.26
CA LYS A 132 18.67 -29.62 4.70
C LYS A 132 19.13 -29.24 6.11
N THR A 133 18.93 -28.00 6.52
CA THR A 133 19.42 -27.45 7.80
C THR A 133 18.40 -27.61 8.92
N ASP A 134 17.11 -27.48 8.61
CA ASP A 134 16.03 -27.46 9.59
C ASP A 134 15.33 -28.82 9.71
N ARG A 135 15.53 -29.77 8.77
CA ARG A 135 14.99 -31.14 8.91
C ARG A 135 15.37 -31.82 10.23
N PRO A 136 16.63 -31.73 10.72
CA PRO A 136 16.98 -32.24 12.04
C PRO A 136 16.25 -31.52 13.18
N ILE A 137 15.99 -30.22 13.04
CA ILE A 137 15.30 -29.39 14.04
C ILE A 137 13.79 -29.69 14.07
N TYR A 138 13.15 -29.83 12.91
CA TYR A 138 11.74 -30.25 12.78
C TYR A 138 11.53 -31.72 13.17
N ALA A 139 12.49 -32.62 12.86
CA ALA A 139 12.50 -33.98 13.38
C ALA A 139 12.68 -34.03 14.90
N ALA A 140 13.43 -33.09 15.47
CA ALA A 140 13.59 -32.93 16.91
C ALA A 140 12.38 -32.27 17.60
N LEU A 141 11.60 -31.44 16.88
CA LEU A 141 10.38 -30.77 17.36
C LEU A 141 9.09 -31.60 17.16
N ASN A 142 9.18 -32.81 16.60
CA ASN A 142 8.14 -33.85 16.66
C ASN A 142 6.84 -33.53 15.88
N ILE A 143 6.94 -33.42 14.54
CA ILE A 143 5.76 -33.52 13.62
C ILE A 143 5.77 -34.87 12.86
N ASP A 144 6.51 -35.86 13.32
CA ASP A 144 6.43 -37.22 12.78
C ASP A 144 6.37 -38.21 13.94
N GLU A 145 5.21 -38.84 14.12
CA GLU A 145 4.89 -39.76 15.22
C GLU A 145 5.68 -41.09 15.14
N THR A 146 6.63 -41.22 14.22
CA THR A 146 7.31 -42.48 13.92
C THR A 146 8.68 -42.68 14.60
N TYR A 147 9.26 -41.68 15.26
CA TYR A 147 10.52 -41.85 16.00
C TYR A 147 10.38 -41.57 17.50
N GLY A 148 10.78 -42.56 18.30
CA GLY A 148 10.46 -42.67 19.73
C GLY A 148 10.85 -41.45 20.58
N ALA A 149 9.89 -41.06 21.42
CA ALA A 149 10.00 -40.03 22.43
C ALA A 149 11.25 -40.18 23.31
N GLY A 150 12.00 -39.09 23.51
CA GLY A 150 13.02 -39.08 24.58
C GLY A 150 14.02 -37.94 24.65
N ARG A 151 14.07 -36.98 23.71
CA ARG A 151 15.10 -35.91 23.73
C ARG A 151 14.58 -34.47 23.78
N ARG A 152 13.27 -34.26 23.97
CA ARG A 152 12.66 -32.93 24.00
C ARG A 152 13.22 -32.05 25.12
N GLU A 153 13.38 -32.60 26.32
CA GLU A 153 13.87 -31.85 27.49
C GLU A 153 15.38 -31.55 27.41
N GLU A 154 16.18 -32.44 26.80
CA GLU A 154 17.61 -32.21 26.54
C GLU A 154 17.84 -31.04 25.57
N LEU A 155 17.01 -30.93 24.53
CA LEU A 155 17.12 -29.87 23.52
C LEU A 155 16.57 -28.53 24.00
N LEU A 156 15.50 -28.54 24.80
CA LEU A 156 15.03 -27.33 25.47
C LEU A 156 16.06 -26.79 26.47
N GLY A 157 16.81 -27.68 27.16
CA GLY A 157 17.90 -27.27 28.05
C GLY A 157 19.03 -26.51 27.32
N ARG A 158 19.42 -26.98 26.13
CA ARG A 158 20.46 -26.30 25.32
C ARG A 158 20.01 -24.95 24.77
N LEU A 159 18.72 -24.78 24.49
CA LEU A 159 18.19 -23.51 23.99
C LEU A 159 18.15 -22.41 25.06
N VAL A 160 18.16 -22.78 26.35
CA VAL A 160 18.15 -21.84 27.48
C VAL A 160 19.57 -21.43 27.88
N ASP A 161 20.57 -22.31 27.71
CA ASP A 161 21.98 -22.02 28.04
C ASP A 161 22.73 -21.21 26.96
N GLU A 162 22.23 -21.11 25.72
CA GLU A 162 22.77 -20.22 24.68
C GLU A 162 21.93 -18.93 24.51
N GLY A 163 21.55 -18.32 25.63
CA GLY A 163 21.00 -16.96 25.69
C GLY A 163 22.08 -15.91 26.02
N PRO A 164 22.04 -14.67 25.48
CA PRO A 164 23.18 -13.77 25.33
C PRO A 164 23.59 -12.97 26.59
N ASP A 165 23.41 -13.46 27.81
CA ASP A 165 23.68 -12.69 29.05
C ASP A 165 24.15 -13.56 30.24
N ALA A 166 25.33 -14.19 30.14
CA ALA A 166 25.92 -14.91 31.28
C ALA A 166 27.45 -14.73 31.49
N GLU A 167 28.06 -13.66 30.94
CA GLU A 167 29.38 -13.19 31.38
C GLU A 167 29.41 -11.64 31.46
N ALA A 168 28.62 -11.09 32.38
CA ALA A 168 28.74 -9.69 32.82
C ALA A 168 28.67 -9.51 34.35
N THR A 169 28.80 -10.58 35.14
CA THR A 169 28.80 -10.49 36.61
C THR A 169 29.73 -11.53 37.22
N ALA A 170 31.04 -11.25 37.17
CA ALA A 170 32.04 -11.90 38.01
C ALA A 170 33.30 -11.04 38.30
N GLU A 171 33.24 -9.70 38.18
CA GLU A 171 34.28 -8.80 38.71
C GLU A 171 33.66 -7.56 39.36
N ALA A 172 32.96 -7.78 40.47
CA ALA A 172 32.83 -6.80 41.54
C ALA A 172 32.60 -7.56 42.84
N GLU A 173 33.44 -7.29 43.85
CA GLU A 173 33.32 -7.72 45.24
C GLU A 173 34.13 -8.98 45.68
N GLU A 174 35.47 -8.86 45.65
CA GLU A 174 36.27 -9.23 46.83
C GLU A 174 36.89 -7.92 47.38
N VAL A 175 36.33 -7.43 48.49
CA VAL A 175 36.84 -6.31 49.29
C VAL A 175 37.59 -6.91 50.48
N ALA A 176 38.91 -6.71 50.55
CA ALA A 176 39.71 -6.54 51.79
C ALA A 176 41.21 -6.44 51.48
#